data_AF-A0A4R8SZQ0-F1
#
_entry.id   AF-A0A4R8SZQ0-F1
#
_cell.length_a   1.000
_cell.length_b   1.000
_cell.length_c   1.000
_cell.angle_alpha   90.00
_cell.angle_beta   90.00
_cell.angle_gamma   90.00
#
_symmetry.space_group_name_H-M   'P 1'
#
loop_
_entity.id
_entity.type
_entity.pdbx_description
1 polymer ?
#
loop_
_entity_poly.entity_id
_entity_poly.type
_entity_poly.pdbx_seq_one_letter_code
_entity_poly.pdbx_strand_id
1 'polypeptide(L)'
;MVVSVDQLDVTVKEYESAVRALKDAQGRSDSPMPWDRLKAVSPQQKLDEAKDRVCRAAEDLARKRVGADPHRWGLLSEDVEQTLTTLTGRGCVLDSELAGLLKGLRANMADARVAAHTGAGTVVLDLVERYRAALDRQMPDQVARKLVHHLPGRYRPIPPAAAIDAAVGSRFVPRYFDYVDPEVPLTTVQVTRSGPAQITLHDIVVARASRGRGIGSAGLQHLCATADEHGLTIVGEVVQKWAERELDRLRFRKEAGRRAAWFVRYGFVVDVDQAAPLYRAQIRRAPEMPIR
;
A
#
# COMPACT_ATOMS: atom_id res chain seq x y z
N MET A 1 0.26 -6.59 -17.44
CA MET A 1 1.50 -6.68 -18.23
C MET A 1 2.62 -6.99 -17.25
N VAL A 2 3.25 -8.15 -17.40
CA VAL A 2 4.42 -8.53 -16.58
C VAL A 2 5.63 -7.96 -17.29
N VAL A 3 6.37 -7.07 -16.64
CA VAL A 3 7.60 -6.47 -17.18
C VAL A 3 8.71 -7.51 -17.01
N SER A 4 9.53 -7.74 -18.05
CA SER A 4 10.63 -8.70 -17.94
C SER A 4 11.76 -8.16 -17.05
N VAL A 5 12.56 -9.05 -16.48
CA VAL A 5 13.73 -8.66 -15.65
C VAL A 5 14.68 -7.76 -16.45
N ASP A 6 14.97 -8.11 -17.71
CA ASP A 6 15.82 -7.30 -18.60
C ASP A 6 15.28 -5.88 -18.81
N GLN A 7 13.96 -5.72 -18.90
CA GLN A 7 13.34 -4.40 -19.02
C GLN A 7 13.45 -3.58 -17.74
N LEU A 8 13.39 -4.24 -16.57
CA LEU A 8 13.60 -3.57 -15.28
C LEU A 8 15.06 -3.13 -15.14
N ASP A 9 16.01 -3.99 -15.52
CA ASP A 9 17.45 -3.68 -15.51
C ASP A 9 17.80 -2.48 -16.39
N VAL A 10 17.21 -2.40 -17.60
CA VAL A 10 17.38 -1.23 -18.47
C VAL A 10 16.85 0.04 -17.80
N THR A 11 15.69 -0.04 -17.15
CA THR A 11 15.08 1.12 -16.47
C THR A 11 15.93 1.61 -15.29
N VAL A 12 16.51 0.67 -14.53
CA VAL A 12 17.44 0.99 -13.44
C VAL A 12 18.70 1.68 -13.99
N LYS A 13 19.30 1.14 -15.04
CA LYS A 13 20.49 1.74 -15.70
C LYS A 13 20.20 3.14 -16.24
N GLU A 14 19.02 3.36 -16.82
CA GLU A 14 18.58 4.67 -17.30
C GLU A 14 18.48 5.70 -16.16
N TYR A 15 17.92 5.29 -15.01
CA TYR A 15 17.85 6.12 -13.82
C TYR A 15 19.23 6.46 -13.26
N GLU A 16 20.10 5.45 -13.06
CA GLU A 16 21.46 5.66 -12.56
C GLU A 16 22.28 6.57 -13.48
N SER A 17 22.12 6.40 -14.80
CA SER A 17 22.72 7.27 -15.82
C SER A 17 22.22 8.72 -15.71
N ALA A 18 20.92 8.92 -15.52
CA ALA A 18 20.33 10.24 -15.31
C ALA A 18 20.85 10.91 -14.03
N VAL A 19 20.96 10.16 -12.92
CA VAL A 19 21.50 10.67 -11.65
C VAL A 19 22.97 11.07 -11.80
N ARG A 20 23.78 10.27 -12.52
CA ARG A 20 25.18 10.62 -12.82
C ARG A 20 25.27 11.92 -13.61
N ALA A 21 24.47 12.04 -14.68
CA ALA A 21 24.43 13.26 -15.50
C ALA A 21 24.01 14.50 -14.69
N LEU A 22 23.09 14.36 -13.73
CA LEU A 22 22.71 15.43 -12.82
C LEU A 22 23.87 15.86 -11.91
N LYS A 23 24.60 14.90 -11.31
CA LYS A 23 25.78 15.20 -10.48
C LYS A 23 26.87 15.93 -11.27
N ASP A 24 27.11 15.51 -12.52
CA ASP A 24 28.07 16.15 -13.42
C ASP A 24 27.64 17.59 -13.76
N ALA A 25 26.34 17.80 -14.02
CA ALA A 25 25.78 19.12 -14.30
C ALA A 25 25.83 20.06 -13.07
N GLN A 26 25.56 19.52 -11.87
CA GLN A 26 25.68 20.26 -10.60
C GLN A 26 27.12 20.72 -10.37
N GLY A 27 28.10 19.81 -10.47
CA GLY A 27 29.51 20.17 -10.32
C GLY A 27 29.97 21.24 -11.32
N ARG A 28 29.39 21.25 -12.53
CA ARG A 28 29.67 22.30 -13.53
C ARG A 28 28.98 23.64 -13.23
N SER A 29 27.80 23.59 -12.62
CA SER A 29 27.06 24.78 -12.18
C SER A 29 27.77 25.48 -11.01
N ASP A 30 28.31 24.69 -10.07
CA ASP A 30 29.01 25.20 -8.88
C ASP A 30 30.41 25.75 -9.20
N SER A 31 31.02 25.28 -10.29
CA SER A 31 32.32 25.74 -10.80
C SER A 31 32.25 26.12 -12.28
N PRO A 32 31.58 27.24 -12.62
CA PRO A 32 31.41 27.67 -14.00
C PRO A 32 32.74 28.16 -14.57
N MET A 33 33.06 27.76 -15.80
CA MET A 33 34.29 28.23 -16.45
C MET A 33 34.06 29.52 -17.24
N PRO A 34 35.12 30.34 -17.44
CA PRO A 34 35.01 31.60 -18.18
C PRO A 34 34.40 31.47 -19.57
N TRP A 35 34.67 30.36 -20.28
CA TRP A 35 34.16 30.10 -21.63
C TRP A 35 32.76 29.48 -21.68
N ASP A 36 32.11 29.18 -20.55
CA ASP A 36 30.73 28.68 -20.56
C ASP A 36 29.74 29.75 -21.06
N ARG A 37 30.11 31.04 -20.98
CA ARG A 37 29.37 32.17 -21.58
C ARG A 37 29.32 32.13 -23.11
N LEU A 38 30.23 31.39 -23.74
CA LEU A 38 30.31 31.24 -25.20
C LEU A 38 29.52 30.03 -25.70
N LYS A 39 28.95 29.22 -24.80
CA LYS A 39 28.14 28.04 -25.18
C LYS A 39 26.70 28.46 -25.45
N ALA A 40 26.07 27.81 -26.43
CA ALA A 40 24.66 28.01 -26.76
C ALA A 40 23.69 27.61 -25.63
N VAL A 41 24.13 26.72 -24.72
CA VAL A 41 23.35 26.25 -23.58
C VAL A 41 24.08 26.62 -22.30
N SER A 42 23.40 27.38 -21.45
CA SER A 42 23.92 27.81 -20.15
C SER A 42 24.08 26.62 -19.19
N PRO A 43 25.00 26.68 -18.20
CA PRO A 43 25.11 25.66 -17.16
C PRO A 43 23.79 25.42 -16.40
N GLN A 44 23.00 26.47 -16.16
CA GLN A 44 21.69 26.38 -15.51
C GLN A 44 20.68 25.58 -16.35
N GLN A 45 20.62 25.82 -17.67
CA GLN A 45 19.74 25.05 -18.56
C GLN A 45 20.10 23.56 -18.56
N LYS A 46 21.39 23.21 -18.59
CA LYS A 46 21.83 21.82 -18.49
C LYS A 46 21.46 21.18 -17.16
N LEU A 47 21.55 21.94 -16.07
CA LEU A 47 21.15 21.47 -14.75
C LEU A 47 19.64 21.18 -14.71
N ASP A 48 18.82 22.05 -15.29
CA ASP A 48 17.37 21.87 -15.31
C ASP A 48 16.95 20.73 -16.25
N GLU A 49 17.57 20.58 -17.43
CA GLU A 49 17.40 19.42 -18.31
C GLU A 49 17.77 18.09 -17.60
N ALA A 50 18.86 18.08 -16.83
CA ALA A 50 19.29 16.91 -16.08
C ALA A 50 18.31 16.55 -14.95
N LYS A 51 17.76 17.54 -14.24
CA LYS A 51 16.70 17.33 -13.24
C LYS A 51 15.47 16.71 -13.87
N ASP A 52 15.00 17.27 -15.00
CA ASP A 52 13.84 16.75 -15.71
C ASP A 52 14.05 15.32 -16.20
N ARG A 53 15.28 14.97 -16.60
CA ARG A 53 15.65 13.61 -16.99
C ARG A 53 15.58 12.65 -15.80
N VAL A 54 16.08 13.05 -14.62
CA VAL A 54 15.97 12.25 -13.39
C VAL A 54 14.51 12.06 -12.99
N CYS A 55 13.69 13.11 -13.02
CA CYS A 55 12.27 13.03 -12.71
C CYS A 55 11.56 12.02 -13.62
N ARG A 56 11.75 12.12 -14.95
CA ARG A 56 11.16 11.18 -15.92
C ARG A 56 11.63 9.74 -15.69
N ALA A 57 12.91 9.53 -15.42
CA ALA A 57 13.44 8.20 -15.14
C ALA A 57 12.86 7.62 -13.83
N ALA A 58 12.68 8.44 -12.79
CA ALA A 58 12.05 8.03 -11.54
C ALA A 58 10.57 7.65 -11.71
N GLU A 59 9.82 8.42 -12.50
CA GLU A 59 8.43 8.09 -12.86
C GLU A 59 8.33 6.77 -13.63
N ASP A 60 9.31 6.49 -14.51
CA ASP A 60 9.42 5.23 -15.23
C ASP A 60 9.67 4.03 -14.30
N LEU A 61 10.51 4.18 -13.27
CA LEU A 61 10.72 3.16 -12.23
C LEU A 61 9.40 2.83 -11.52
N ALA A 62 8.63 3.85 -11.12
CA ALA A 62 7.35 3.69 -10.44
C ALA A 62 6.30 3.02 -11.34
N ARG A 63 6.19 3.48 -12.59
CA ARG A 63 5.25 2.92 -13.59
C ARG A 63 5.52 1.46 -13.88
N LYS A 64 6.80 1.05 -13.96
CA LYS A 64 7.21 -0.35 -14.17
C LYS A 64 7.28 -1.16 -12.87
N ARG A 65 7.06 -0.53 -11.71
CA ARG A 65 7.07 -1.14 -10.37
C ARG A 65 8.39 -1.82 -10.03
N VAL A 66 9.49 -1.16 -10.40
CA VAL A 66 10.83 -1.64 -10.04
C VAL A 66 10.92 -1.82 -8.53
N GLY A 67 11.49 -2.95 -8.09
CA GLY A 67 11.65 -3.30 -6.68
C GLY A 67 10.40 -3.87 -5.98
N ALA A 68 9.26 -4.01 -6.68
CA ALA A 68 8.06 -4.59 -6.09
C ALA A 68 8.14 -6.13 -6.01
N ASP A 69 7.71 -6.69 -4.88
CA ASP A 69 7.48 -8.13 -4.74
C ASP A 69 6.16 -8.51 -5.45
N PRO A 70 6.16 -9.45 -6.42
CA PRO A 70 4.95 -9.84 -7.14
C PRO A 70 3.92 -10.59 -6.27
N HIS A 71 4.35 -11.15 -5.14
CA HIS A 71 3.53 -11.95 -4.23
C HIS A 71 3.18 -11.22 -2.94
N ARG A 72 3.85 -10.11 -2.63
CA ARG A 72 3.63 -9.35 -1.39
C ARG A 72 3.35 -7.88 -1.68
N TRP A 73 2.31 -7.39 -1.03
CA TRP A 73 1.99 -5.98 -1.06
C TRP A 73 2.91 -5.18 -0.13
N GLY A 74 3.38 -4.03 -0.61
CA GLY A 74 4.16 -3.08 0.15
C GLY A 74 4.35 -1.77 -0.60
N LEU A 75 5.26 -0.95 -0.07
CA LEU A 75 5.41 0.45 -0.46
C LEU A 75 5.70 0.64 -1.96
N LEU A 76 6.41 -0.32 -2.56
CA LEU A 76 6.83 -0.26 -3.95
C LEU A 76 5.85 -0.95 -4.92
N SER A 77 4.78 -1.58 -4.40
CA SER A 77 3.81 -2.35 -5.21
C SER A 77 2.96 -1.49 -6.15
N GLU A 78 2.86 -0.18 -5.87
CA GLU A 78 2.19 0.83 -6.71
C GLU A 78 2.96 2.15 -6.72
N ASP A 79 2.39 3.15 -7.39
CA ASP A 79 2.91 4.51 -7.50
C ASP A 79 2.54 5.33 -6.25
N VAL A 80 3.27 5.06 -5.16
CA VAL A 80 3.13 5.81 -3.91
C VAL A 80 3.63 7.24 -4.08
N GLU A 81 4.57 7.48 -4.99
CA GLU A 81 5.11 8.80 -5.33
C GLU A 81 4.02 9.74 -5.83
N GLN A 82 3.12 9.25 -6.68
CA GLN A 82 1.95 10.01 -7.14
C GLN A 82 1.00 10.31 -5.98
N THR A 83 0.78 9.36 -5.07
CA THR A 83 -0.05 9.59 -3.87
C THR A 83 0.56 10.70 -3.01
N LEU A 84 1.86 10.63 -2.72
CA LEU A 84 2.58 11.64 -1.95
C LEU A 84 2.59 13.01 -2.64
N THR A 85 2.69 13.03 -3.97
CA THR A 85 2.61 14.26 -4.78
C THR A 85 1.25 14.92 -4.65
N THR A 86 0.17 14.16 -4.79
CA THR A 86 -1.19 14.67 -4.64
C THR A 86 -1.42 15.23 -3.24
N LEU A 87 -0.99 14.51 -2.20
CA LEU A 87 -1.18 14.93 -0.81
C LEU A 87 -0.35 16.17 -0.42
N THR A 88 0.80 16.39 -1.06
CA THR A 88 1.68 17.54 -0.80
C THR A 88 1.49 18.69 -1.80
N GLY A 89 0.52 18.55 -2.72
CA GLY A 89 0.24 19.49 -3.78
C GLY A 89 -0.48 20.76 -3.32
N ARG A 90 -0.58 21.75 -4.22
CA ARG A 90 -1.30 23.00 -3.97
C ARG A 90 -2.78 22.69 -3.69
N GLY A 91 -3.30 23.18 -2.56
CA GLY A 91 -4.70 22.99 -2.15
C GLY A 91 -4.93 21.94 -1.06
N CYS A 92 -3.91 21.14 -0.71
CA CYS A 92 -4.00 20.26 0.45
C CYS A 92 -3.69 21.01 1.75
N VAL A 93 -4.59 20.92 2.73
CA VAL A 93 -4.38 21.46 4.08
C VAL A 93 -3.68 20.37 4.91
N LEU A 94 -2.37 20.23 4.72
CA LEU A 94 -1.51 19.45 5.61
C LEU A 94 -0.67 20.40 6.44
N ASP A 95 -0.36 19.97 7.66
CA ASP A 95 0.66 20.63 8.47
C ASP A 95 2.01 20.67 7.73
N SER A 96 2.77 21.75 7.95
CA SER A 96 4.02 22.00 7.21
C SER A 96 5.11 20.97 7.52
N GLU A 97 5.18 20.47 8.75
CA GLU A 97 6.11 19.42 9.15
C GLU A 97 5.74 18.11 8.44
N LEU A 98 4.45 17.73 8.46
CA LEU A 98 3.96 16.54 7.77
C LEU A 98 4.20 16.64 6.26
N ALA A 99 3.92 17.79 5.63
CA ALA A 99 4.19 18.00 4.21
C ALA A 99 5.69 17.87 3.89
N GLY A 100 6.58 18.37 4.76
CA GLY A 100 8.02 18.19 4.65
C GLY A 100 8.44 16.71 4.72
N LEU A 101 7.90 15.96 5.69
CA LEU A 101 8.13 14.52 5.83
C LEU A 101 7.68 13.74 4.58
N LEU A 102 6.48 13.99 4.07
CA LEU A 102 5.96 13.32 2.88
C LEU A 102 6.78 13.65 1.62
N LYS A 103 7.26 14.88 1.48
CA LYS A 103 8.19 15.27 0.40
C LYS A 103 9.52 14.54 0.52
N GLY A 104 10.07 14.43 1.73
CA GLY A 104 11.29 13.67 2.01
C GLY A 104 11.13 12.18 1.70
N LEU A 105 9.99 11.58 2.06
CA LEU A 105 9.67 10.20 1.70
C LEU A 105 9.64 10.03 0.19
N ARG A 106 8.92 10.90 -0.54
CA ARG A 106 8.84 10.88 -2.01
C ARG A 106 10.22 10.95 -2.65
N ALA A 107 11.08 11.85 -2.18
CA ALA A 107 12.43 12.03 -2.75
C ALA A 107 13.29 10.76 -2.66
N ASN A 108 13.06 9.90 -1.66
CA ASN A 108 13.82 8.67 -1.44
C ASN A 108 13.24 7.44 -2.14
N MET A 109 12.06 7.54 -2.78
CA MET A 109 11.37 6.37 -3.34
C MET A 109 12.12 5.76 -4.54
N ALA A 110 12.64 6.60 -5.44
CA ALA A 110 13.35 6.13 -6.62
C ALA A 110 14.60 5.32 -6.26
N ASP A 111 15.42 5.84 -5.34
CA ASP A 111 16.59 5.14 -4.80
C ASP A 111 16.19 3.85 -4.09
N ALA A 112 15.09 3.85 -3.33
CA ALA A 112 14.60 2.64 -2.67
C ALA A 112 14.10 1.57 -3.66
N ARG A 113 13.54 1.97 -4.82
CA ARG A 113 13.18 1.03 -5.89
C ARG A 113 14.41 0.37 -6.49
N VAL A 114 15.46 1.14 -6.76
CA VAL A 114 16.74 0.62 -7.26
C VAL A 114 17.39 -0.30 -6.23
N ALA A 115 17.42 0.11 -4.96
CA ALA A 115 17.95 -0.69 -3.86
C ALA A 115 17.20 -2.02 -3.72
N ALA A 116 15.86 -1.99 -3.75
CA ALA A 116 15.03 -3.20 -3.70
C ALA A 116 15.32 -4.14 -4.87
N HIS A 117 15.44 -3.60 -6.09
CA HIS A 117 15.73 -4.36 -7.31
C HIS A 117 17.12 -5.03 -7.28
N THR A 118 18.11 -4.32 -6.74
CA THR A 118 19.50 -4.79 -6.63
C THR A 118 19.78 -5.64 -5.38
N GLY A 119 18.77 -5.88 -4.54
CA GLY A 119 18.86 -6.77 -3.37
C GLY A 119 19.25 -6.08 -2.05
N ALA A 120 19.34 -4.75 -2.01
CA ALA A 120 19.61 -3.97 -0.81
C ALA A 120 18.32 -3.73 0.02
N GLY A 121 17.77 -4.80 0.59
CA GLY A 121 16.48 -4.78 1.29
C GLY A 121 16.41 -3.91 2.57
N THR A 122 17.55 -3.61 3.20
CA THR A 122 17.60 -2.76 4.42
C THR A 122 17.09 -1.34 4.14
N VAL A 123 17.44 -0.77 2.98
CA VAL A 123 16.97 0.56 2.55
C VAL A 123 15.45 0.64 2.47
N VAL A 124 14.82 -0.46 2.03
CA VAL A 124 13.35 -0.57 1.93
C VAL A 124 12.72 -0.61 3.31
N LEU A 125 13.31 -1.35 4.25
CA LEU A 125 12.82 -1.42 5.63
C LEU A 125 12.92 -0.07 6.33
N ASP A 126 14.04 0.64 6.19
CA ASP A 126 14.21 1.99 6.74
C ASP A 126 13.19 2.98 6.16
N LEU A 127 12.85 2.84 4.88
CA LEU A 127 11.81 3.65 4.26
C LEU A 127 10.41 3.30 4.77
N VAL A 128 10.12 2.01 4.99
CA VAL A 128 8.86 1.55 5.60
C VAL A 128 8.70 2.10 7.01
N GLU A 129 9.74 2.08 7.84
CA GLU A 129 9.67 2.63 9.20
C GLU A 129 9.48 4.16 9.19
N ARG A 130 10.18 4.89 8.32
CA ARG A 130 9.95 6.34 8.16
C ARG A 130 8.54 6.65 7.66
N TYR A 131 8.00 5.83 6.76
CA TYR A 131 6.62 5.97 6.28
C TYR A 131 5.61 5.69 7.38
N ARG A 132 5.85 4.67 8.21
CA ARG A 132 5.04 4.36 9.39
C ARG A 132 5.06 5.50 10.40
N ALA A 133 6.23 6.07 10.70
CA ALA A 133 6.36 7.21 11.61
C ALA A 133 5.59 8.46 11.12
N ALA A 134 5.44 8.65 9.80
CA ALA A 134 4.60 9.72 9.27
C ALA A 134 3.12 9.50 9.60
N LEU A 135 2.64 8.26 9.64
CA LEU A 135 1.25 7.92 9.99
C LEU A 135 0.90 8.13 11.46
N ASP A 136 1.92 8.20 12.34
CA ASP A 136 1.75 8.50 13.76
C ASP A 136 1.49 10.00 14.00
N ARG A 137 1.66 10.85 12.98
CA ARG A 137 1.33 12.27 13.05
C ARG A 137 -0.17 12.51 12.91
N GLN A 138 -0.63 13.61 13.49
CA GLN A 138 -2.02 14.04 13.36
C GLN A 138 -2.32 14.42 11.90
N MET A 139 -3.34 13.80 11.32
CA MET A 139 -3.80 14.07 9.97
C MET A 139 -5.27 13.67 9.80
N PRO A 140 -5.98 14.20 8.80
CA PRO A 140 -7.35 13.77 8.49
C PRO A 140 -7.41 12.28 8.14
N ASP A 141 -8.49 11.60 8.53
CA ASP A 141 -8.67 10.16 8.30
C ASP A 141 -8.56 9.76 6.83
N GLN A 142 -9.06 10.59 5.91
CA GLN A 142 -8.95 10.35 4.48
C GLN A 142 -7.48 10.34 4.00
N VAL A 143 -6.64 11.21 4.57
CA VAL A 143 -5.19 11.27 4.26
C VAL A 143 -4.50 10.05 4.83
N ALA A 144 -4.75 9.74 6.11
CA ALA A 144 -4.18 8.56 6.76
C ALA A 144 -4.53 7.28 5.98
N ARG A 145 -5.77 7.13 5.53
CA ARG A 145 -6.22 5.99 4.74
C ARG A 145 -5.45 5.85 3.43
N LYS A 146 -5.33 6.93 2.66
CA LYS A 146 -4.55 6.95 1.40
C LYS A 146 -3.10 6.50 1.62
N LEU A 147 -2.50 6.87 2.76
CA LEU A 147 -1.14 6.49 3.10
C LEU A 147 -1.04 5.03 3.59
N VAL A 148 -1.89 4.61 4.55
CA VAL A 148 -1.88 3.28 5.17
C VAL A 148 -1.91 2.15 4.13
N HIS A 149 -2.65 2.33 3.03
CA HIS A 149 -2.78 1.28 2.03
C HIS A 149 -1.49 0.93 1.31
N HIS A 150 -0.49 1.80 1.29
CA HIS A 150 0.81 1.50 0.68
C HIS A 150 1.69 0.62 1.58
N LEU A 151 1.41 0.55 2.88
CA LEU A 151 2.19 -0.29 3.78
C LEU A 151 1.84 -1.79 3.64
N PRO A 152 2.83 -2.69 3.81
CA PRO A 152 2.55 -4.10 4.03
C PRO A 152 1.67 -4.28 5.27
N GLY A 153 0.80 -5.28 5.26
CA GLY A 153 -0.22 -5.45 6.31
C GLY A 153 0.32 -5.46 7.73
N ARG A 154 1.46 -6.14 7.95
CA ARG A 154 2.13 -6.23 9.25
C ARG A 154 2.75 -4.92 9.79
N TYR A 155 2.95 -3.92 8.94
CA TYR A 155 3.52 -2.62 9.34
C TYR A 155 2.46 -1.53 9.44
N ARG A 156 1.19 -1.84 9.14
CA ARG A 156 0.11 -0.87 9.27
C ARG A 156 -0.14 -0.56 10.75
N PRO A 157 -0.35 0.72 11.12
CA PRO A 157 -0.57 1.09 12.52
C PRO A 157 -1.78 0.38 13.13
N ILE A 158 -1.62 -0.17 14.34
CA ILE A 158 -2.72 -0.76 15.10
C ILE A 158 -3.47 0.37 15.82
N PRO A 159 -4.81 0.46 15.71
CA PRO A 159 -5.57 1.48 16.42
C PRO A 159 -5.41 1.38 17.94
N PRO A 160 -5.44 2.51 18.67
CA PRO A 160 -5.35 2.51 20.12
C PRO A 160 -6.60 1.88 20.76
N ALA A 161 -6.44 1.23 21.92
CA ALA A 161 -7.51 0.53 22.63
C ALA A 161 -8.76 1.40 22.85
N ALA A 162 -8.59 2.67 23.21
CA ALA A 162 -9.72 3.59 23.40
C ALA A 162 -10.62 3.74 22.16
N ALA A 163 -10.04 3.70 20.95
CA ALA A 163 -10.81 3.74 19.71
C ALA A 163 -11.53 2.41 19.42
N ILE A 164 -10.93 1.29 19.83
CA ILE A 164 -11.49 -0.06 19.71
C ILE A 164 -12.69 -0.24 20.65
N ASP A 165 -12.56 0.24 21.89
CA ASP A 165 -13.59 0.14 22.93
C ASP A 165 -14.78 1.06 22.62
N ALA A 166 -14.51 2.28 22.14
CA ALA A 166 -15.55 3.22 21.71
C ALA A 166 -16.37 2.69 20.53
N ALA A 167 -15.86 1.72 19.77
CA ALA A 167 -16.53 1.19 18.60
C ALA A 167 -17.63 0.16 18.91
N VAL A 168 -17.76 -0.36 20.14
CA VAL A 168 -18.70 -1.44 20.48
C VAL A 168 -20.14 -1.13 20.04
N GLY A 169 -20.74 -2.05 19.27
CA GLY A 169 -22.07 -1.89 18.69
C GLY A 169 -22.11 -0.98 17.46
N SER A 170 -20.97 -0.55 16.93
CA SER A 170 -20.87 0.44 15.85
C SER A 170 -19.79 0.09 14.81
N ARG A 171 -19.47 1.07 13.97
CA ARG A 171 -18.47 1.02 12.91
C ARG A 171 -17.07 0.82 13.49
N PHE A 172 -16.33 -0.17 13.00
CA PHE A 172 -15.01 -0.50 13.55
C PHE A 172 -13.93 0.42 12.98
N VAL A 173 -13.51 1.39 13.78
CA VAL A 173 -12.41 2.36 13.50
C VAL A 173 -12.34 2.78 12.02
N PRO A 174 -13.25 3.67 11.56
CA PRO A 174 -13.43 4.02 10.14
C PRO A 174 -12.17 4.50 9.42
N ARG A 175 -11.20 5.06 10.16
CA ARG A 175 -9.87 5.41 9.62
C ARG A 175 -9.19 4.22 8.93
N TYR A 176 -9.38 3.00 9.43
CA TYR A 176 -8.64 1.81 8.99
C TYR A 176 -9.50 0.66 8.46
N PHE A 177 -10.69 0.42 9.03
CA PHE A 177 -11.42 -0.86 8.81
C PHE A 177 -12.89 -0.73 8.45
N ASP A 178 -13.46 0.47 8.37
CA ASP A 178 -14.86 0.61 7.97
C ASP A 178 -15.10 1.81 7.05
N TYR A 179 -14.91 1.57 5.76
CA TYR A 179 -15.01 2.57 4.72
C TYR A 179 -15.30 2.03 3.32
N VAL A 180 -15.81 2.92 2.48
CA VAL A 180 -15.90 2.76 1.02
C VAL A 180 -15.21 3.95 0.40
N ASP A 181 -14.11 3.72 -0.31
CA ASP A 181 -13.29 4.76 -0.91
C ASP A 181 -12.75 4.26 -2.27
N PRO A 182 -13.32 4.70 -3.40
CA PRO A 182 -12.90 4.24 -4.72
C PRO A 182 -11.53 4.78 -5.15
N GLU A 183 -10.96 5.75 -4.42
CA GLU A 183 -9.66 6.36 -4.75
C GLU A 183 -8.48 5.56 -4.23
N VAL A 184 -8.72 4.52 -3.41
CA VAL A 184 -7.66 3.70 -2.82
C VAL A 184 -7.66 2.25 -3.34
N PRO A 185 -6.51 1.55 -3.34
CA PRO A 185 -6.42 0.19 -3.89
C PRO A 185 -7.32 -0.84 -3.19
N LEU A 186 -7.47 -0.70 -1.86
CA LEU A 186 -8.40 -1.47 -1.05
C LEU A 186 -9.70 -0.67 -0.90
N THR A 187 -10.55 -0.72 -1.93
CA THR A 187 -11.68 0.19 -2.10
C THR A 187 -12.76 0.07 -1.03
N THR A 188 -12.88 -1.10 -0.40
CA THR A 188 -13.87 -1.32 0.65
C THR A 188 -13.29 -2.24 1.69
N VAL A 189 -13.45 -1.85 2.95
CA VAL A 189 -13.31 -2.72 4.11
C VAL A 189 -14.48 -2.36 5.00
N GLN A 190 -15.33 -3.33 5.30
CA GLN A 190 -16.49 -3.11 6.16
C GLN A 190 -16.39 -4.04 7.34
N VAL A 191 -16.13 -3.45 8.50
CA VAL A 191 -16.00 -4.17 9.76
C VAL A 191 -16.84 -3.48 10.82
N THR A 192 -17.56 -4.28 11.59
CA THR A 192 -18.34 -3.80 12.73
C THR A 192 -17.86 -4.45 14.01
N ARG A 193 -17.95 -3.71 15.11
CA ARG A 193 -17.64 -4.24 16.43
C ARG A 193 -18.90 -4.87 17.01
N SER A 194 -19.13 -6.15 16.71
CA SER A 194 -20.39 -6.85 17.02
C SER A 194 -20.56 -7.22 18.50
N GLY A 195 -19.51 -7.11 19.33
CA GLY A 195 -19.58 -7.30 20.77
C GLY A 195 -18.29 -6.89 21.48
N PRO A 196 -18.14 -7.17 22.79
CA PRO A 196 -16.95 -6.81 23.56
C PRO A 196 -15.71 -7.67 23.26
N ALA A 197 -15.86 -8.83 22.63
CA ALA A 197 -14.74 -9.71 22.25
C ALA A 197 -14.81 -10.17 20.78
N GLN A 198 -15.69 -9.54 19.98
CA GLN A 198 -15.94 -9.93 18.60
C GLN A 198 -16.00 -8.75 17.63
N ILE A 199 -15.46 -8.95 16.43
CA ILE A 199 -15.66 -8.10 15.25
C ILE A 199 -16.23 -8.92 14.10
N THR A 200 -17.09 -8.31 13.30
CA THR A 200 -17.67 -8.94 12.10
C THR A 200 -17.10 -8.27 10.86
N LEU A 201 -16.40 -9.05 10.03
CA LEU A 201 -15.96 -8.67 8.69
C LEU A 201 -17.10 -8.93 7.70
N HIS A 202 -17.60 -7.85 7.11
CA HIS A 202 -18.67 -7.92 6.11
C HIS A 202 -18.09 -8.03 4.70
N ASP A 203 -17.26 -7.07 4.31
CA ASP A 203 -16.71 -7.05 2.95
C ASP A 203 -15.26 -6.56 2.93
N ILE A 204 -14.51 -7.07 1.95
CA ILE A 204 -13.18 -6.63 1.61
C ILE A 204 -13.02 -6.64 0.09
N VAL A 205 -13.00 -5.45 -0.50
CA VAL A 205 -13.01 -5.24 -1.95
C VAL A 205 -11.73 -4.55 -2.38
N VAL A 206 -11.14 -5.10 -3.44
CA VAL A 206 -9.92 -4.58 -4.06
C VAL A 206 -10.25 -4.04 -5.45
N ALA A 207 -9.73 -2.85 -5.75
CA ALA A 207 -9.80 -2.22 -7.06
C ALA A 207 -9.33 -3.18 -8.14
N ARG A 208 -10.05 -3.25 -9.27
CA ARG A 208 -9.74 -4.21 -10.35
C ARG A 208 -8.29 -4.13 -10.81
N ALA A 209 -7.73 -2.92 -10.89
CA ALA A 209 -6.35 -2.68 -11.29
C ALA A 209 -5.34 -3.31 -10.32
N SER A 210 -5.62 -3.32 -9.02
CA SER A 210 -4.68 -3.73 -7.95
C SER A 210 -4.84 -5.19 -7.51
N ARG A 211 -5.78 -5.94 -8.12
CA ARG A 211 -5.99 -7.37 -7.83
C ARG A 211 -4.76 -8.22 -8.16
N GLY A 212 -4.58 -9.30 -7.41
CA GLY A 212 -3.50 -10.26 -7.62
C GLY A 212 -2.14 -9.84 -7.05
N ARG A 213 -2.05 -8.68 -6.38
CA ARG A 213 -0.78 -8.15 -5.83
C ARG A 213 -0.68 -8.18 -4.31
N GLY A 214 -1.65 -8.81 -3.64
CA GLY A 214 -1.64 -8.98 -2.18
C GLY A 214 -2.20 -7.82 -1.36
N ILE A 215 -2.80 -6.77 -1.94
CA ILE A 215 -3.41 -5.68 -1.14
C ILE A 215 -4.54 -6.16 -0.22
N GLY A 216 -5.41 -7.05 -0.71
CA GLY A 216 -6.47 -7.65 0.12
C GLY A 216 -5.87 -8.47 1.27
N SER A 217 -4.82 -9.24 0.98
CA SER A 217 -4.03 -9.95 1.98
C SER A 217 -3.42 -9.00 3.03
N ALA A 218 -2.87 -7.86 2.61
CA ALA A 218 -2.33 -6.86 3.53
C ALA A 218 -3.43 -6.22 4.40
N GLY A 219 -4.62 -5.97 3.84
CA GLY A 219 -5.79 -5.54 4.61
C GLY A 219 -6.22 -6.56 5.66
N LEU A 220 -6.30 -7.84 5.26
CA LEU A 220 -6.67 -8.92 6.17
C LEU A 220 -5.61 -9.15 7.26
N GLN A 221 -4.32 -9.11 6.92
CA GLN A 221 -3.23 -9.16 7.89
C GLN A 221 -3.31 -8.04 8.93
N HIS A 222 -3.62 -6.82 8.49
CA HIS A 222 -3.77 -5.67 9.39
C HIS A 222 -4.97 -5.85 10.33
N LEU A 223 -6.08 -6.37 9.82
CA LEU A 223 -7.24 -6.71 10.65
C LEU A 223 -6.92 -7.81 11.65
N CYS A 224 -6.23 -8.88 11.24
CA CYS A 224 -5.79 -9.96 12.12
C CYS A 224 -4.84 -9.46 13.20
N ALA A 225 -3.81 -8.68 12.85
CA ALA A 225 -2.87 -8.13 13.82
C ALA A 225 -3.58 -7.20 14.83
N THR A 226 -4.55 -6.41 14.37
CA THR A 226 -5.37 -5.58 15.26
C THR A 226 -6.24 -6.44 16.18
N ALA A 227 -6.83 -7.51 15.66
CA ALA A 227 -7.62 -8.43 16.46
C ALA A 227 -6.77 -9.18 17.48
N ASP A 228 -5.56 -9.60 17.12
CA ASP A 228 -4.63 -10.30 18.01
C ASP A 228 -4.16 -9.39 19.14
N GLU A 229 -3.76 -8.15 18.85
CA GLU A 229 -3.34 -7.16 19.85
C GLU A 229 -4.43 -6.89 20.90
N HIS A 230 -5.69 -6.85 20.47
CA HIS A 230 -6.83 -6.51 21.33
C HIS A 230 -7.65 -7.73 21.77
N GLY A 231 -7.18 -8.96 21.51
CA GLY A 231 -7.86 -10.19 21.93
C GLY A 231 -9.26 -10.40 21.31
N LEU A 232 -9.47 -9.99 20.07
CA LEU A 232 -10.76 -10.02 19.38
C LEU A 232 -10.91 -11.26 18.48
N THR A 233 -12.08 -11.87 18.53
CA THR A 233 -12.47 -12.89 17.53
C THR A 233 -13.02 -12.20 16.28
N ILE A 234 -12.55 -12.64 15.11
CA ILE A 234 -13.08 -12.18 13.82
C ILE A 234 -14.10 -13.21 13.32
N VAL A 235 -15.29 -12.76 12.97
CA VAL A 235 -16.32 -13.57 12.30
C VAL A 235 -16.75 -12.94 10.98
N GLY A 236 -17.36 -13.72 10.08
CA GLY A 236 -17.90 -13.23 8.82
C GLY A 236 -18.44 -14.34 7.94
N GLU A 237 -18.65 -14.04 6.66
CA GLU A 237 -19.12 -15.02 5.67
C GLU A 237 -18.17 -15.07 4.46
N VAL A 238 -18.06 -16.24 3.82
CA VAL A 238 -17.18 -16.41 2.64
C VAL A 238 -17.69 -15.63 1.41
N VAL A 239 -19.01 -15.58 1.18
CA VAL A 239 -19.65 -14.85 0.07
C VAL A 239 -20.97 -14.24 0.51
N GLN A 240 -21.13 -12.92 0.34
CA GLN A 240 -22.35 -12.19 0.75
C GLN A 240 -23.34 -11.88 -0.39
N LYS A 241 -22.97 -12.10 -1.67
CA LYS A 241 -23.83 -11.76 -2.83
C LYS A 241 -24.29 -13.00 -3.60
N TRP A 242 -25.60 -13.06 -3.81
CA TRP A 242 -26.31 -14.14 -4.51
C TRP A 242 -26.36 -13.88 -6.02
N ALA A 243 -26.26 -14.94 -6.83
CA ALA A 243 -26.69 -14.91 -8.23
C ALA A 243 -27.80 -15.93 -8.48
N GLU A 244 -28.90 -15.47 -9.08
CA GLU A 244 -30.11 -16.26 -9.30
C GLU A 244 -29.96 -17.27 -10.44
N ARG A 245 -29.04 -17.02 -11.38
CA ARG A 245 -28.85 -17.82 -12.59
C ARG A 245 -27.92 -19.03 -12.37
N GLU A 246 -28.30 -20.19 -12.90
CA GLU A 246 -27.58 -21.47 -12.78
C GLU A 246 -26.10 -21.40 -13.23
N LEU A 247 -25.82 -20.73 -14.35
CA LEU A 247 -24.46 -20.53 -14.89
C LEU A 247 -23.57 -19.70 -13.97
N ASP A 248 -24.16 -18.77 -13.23
CA ASP A 248 -23.43 -17.97 -12.27
C ASP A 248 -23.06 -18.85 -11.06
N ARG A 249 -23.93 -19.77 -10.62
CA ARG A 249 -23.69 -20.65 -9.45
C ARG A 249 -22.36 -21.42 -9.54
N LEU A 250 -21.97 -21.92 -10.71
CA LEU A 250 -20.68 -22.62 -10.90
C LEU A 250 -19.48 -21.69 -10.74
N ARG A 251 -19.53 -20.48 -11.32
CA ARG A 251 -18.49 -19.46 -11.14
C ARG A 251 -18.41 -19.01 -9.68
N PHE A 252 -19.55 -18.82 -9.03
CA PHE A 252 -19.66 -18.47 -7.62
C PHE A 252 -19.07 -19.54 -6.70
N ARG A 253 -19.31 -20.83 -6.95
CA ARG A 253 -18.68 -21.93 -6.18
C ARG A 253 -17.15 -21.89 -6.27
N LYS A 254 -16.61 -21.67 -7.47
CA LYS A 254 -15.14 -21.57 -7.67
C LYS A 254 -14.56 -20.32 -7.02
N GLU A 255 -15.30 -19.22 -6.97
CA GLU A 255 -14.91 -18.02 -6.22
C GLU A 255 -14.98 -18.22 -4.71
N ALA A 256 -16.06 -18.82 -4.20
CA ALA A 256 -16.22 -19.16 -2.78
C ALA A 256 -15.09 -20.06 -2.31
N GLY A 257 -14.75 -21.11 -3.06
CA GLY A 257 -13.61 -21.99 -2.73
C GLY A 257 -12.28 -21.24 -2.68
N ARG A 258 -12.03 -20.32 -3.61
CA ARG A 258 -10.82 -19.47 -3.59
C ARG A 258 -10.79 -18.52 -2.40
N ARG A 259 -11.93 -17.91 -2.03
CA ARG A 259 -12.06 -17.02 -0.87
C ARG A 259 -11.89 -17.80 0.44
N ALA A 260 -12.55 -18.95 0.58
CA ALA A 260 -12.39 -19.84 1.73
C ALA A 260 -10.92 -20.26 1.91
N ALA A 261 -10.27 -20.74 0.84
CA ALA A 261 -8.86 -21.08 0.88
C ALA A 261 -7.95 -19.88 1.20
N TRP A 262 -8.36 -18.67 0.79
CA TRP A 262 -7.66 -17.44 1.17
C TRP A 262 -7.80 -17.14 2.66
N PHE A 263 -8.99 -17.21 3.24
CA PHE A 263 -9.20 -17.05 4.68
C PHE A 263 -8.45 -18.09 5.51
N VAL A 264 -8.45 -19.36 5.09
CA VAL A 264 -7.70 -20.44 5.77
C VAL A 264 -6.20 -20.13 5.86
N ARG A 265 -5.60 -19.53 4.82
CA ARG A 265 -4.19 -19.11 4.86
C ARG A 265 -3.87 -18.07 5.93
N TYR A 266 -4.89 -17.40 6.48
CA TYR A 266 -4.76 -16.40 7.55
C TYR A 266 -5.31 -16.89 8.89
N GLY A 267 -5.45 -18.21 9.07
CA GLY A 267 -5.84 -18.81 10.35
C GLY A 267 -7.35 -18.82 10.62
N PHE A 268 -8.18 -18.55 9.61
CA PHE A 268 -9.62 -18.69 9.75
C PHE A 268 -10.04 -20.15 9.60
N VAL A 269 -10.90 -20.60 10.49
CA VAL A 269 -11.73 -21.79 10.31
C VAL A 269 -12.92 -21.41 9.44
N VAL A 270 -13.21 -22.25 8.44
CA VAL A 270 -14.38 -22.10 7.58
C VAL A 270 -15.37 -23.18 7.95
N ASP A 271 -16.48 -22.80 8.56
CA ASP A 271 -17.56 -23.70 8.89
C ASP A 271 -18.53 -23.79 7.72
N VAL A 272 -18.60 -24.96 7.12
CA VAL A 272 -19.50 -25.27 6.01
C VAL A 272 -20.63 -26.11 6.59
N ASP A 273 -21.79 -25.48 6.80
CA ASP A 273 -23.00 -26.21 7.16
C ASP A 273 -23.25 -27.32 6.13
N GLN A 274 -23.39 -28.57 6.56
CA GLN A 274 -23.56 -29.72 5.65
C GLN A 274 -24.85 -29.65 4.82
N ALA A 275 -25.85 -28.89 5.29
CA ALA A 275 -27.09 -28.62 4.57
C ALA A 275 -27.00 -27.38 3.65
N ALA A 276 -25.94 -26.57 3.78
CA ALA A 276 -25.77 -25.33 3.02
C ALA A 276 -24.50 -25.37 2.16
N PRO A 277 -24.52 -24.87 0.92
CA PRO A 277 -23.30 -24.88 0.13
C PRO A 277 -22.28 -23.86 0.68
N LEU A 278 -20.98 -24.05 0.33
CA LEU A 278 -19.81 -23.22 0.67
C LEU A 278 -20.00 -21.68 0.60
N TYR A 279 -21.04 -21.18 -0.07
CA TYR A 279 -21.33 -19.75 -0.17
C TYR A 279 -22.06 -19.17 1.06
N ARG A 280 -22.62 -19.98 1.97
CA ARG A 280 -23.12 -19.55 3.29
C ARG A 280 -22.15 -19.89 4.43
N ALA A 281 -20.94 -20.34 4.08
CA ALA A 281 -19.97 -20.75 5.06
C ALA A 281 -19.56 -19.57 5.93
N GLN A 282 -19.60 -19.78 7.24
CA GLN A 282 -19.13 -18.80 8.20
C GLN A 282 -17.61 -18.93 8.32
N ILE A 283 -16.94 -17.79 8.46
CA ILE A 283 -15.52 -17.76 8.79
C ILE A 283 -15.38 -17.32 10.23
N ARG A 284 -14.44 -17.94 10.94
CA ARG A 284 -14.10 -17.56 12.31
C ARG A 284 -12.59 -17.65 12.50
N ARG A 285 -12.01 -16.63 13.11
CA ARG A 285 -10.62 -16.65 13.59
C ARG A 285 -10.58 -16.19 15.04
N ALA A 286 -10.11 -17.06 15.91
CA ALA A 286 -9.77 -16.70 17.29
C ALA A 286 -8.48 -15.85 17.29
N PRO A 287 -8.29 -14.95 18.26
CA PRO A 287 -7.06 -14.19 18.36
C PRO A 287 -5.88 -15.12 18.65
N GLU A 288 -4.77 -14.90 17.97
CA GLU A 288 -3.49 -15.53 18.27
C GLU A 288 -2.81 -14.73 19.38
N MET A 289 -3.10 -15.09 20.64
CA MET A 289 -2.42 -14.50 21.78
C MET A 289 -0.97 -14.99 21.79
N PRO A 290 0.05 -14.11 21.85
CA PRO A 290 1.41 -14.56 22.10
C PRO A 290 1.43 -15.29 23.45
N ILE A 291 1.93 -16.52 23.46
CA ILE A 291 2.24 -17.25 24.69
C ILE A 291 3.31 -16.40 25.39
N ARG A 292 2.91 -15.67 26.43
CA ARG A 292 3.82 -14.91 27.30
C ARG A 292 4.53 -15.85 28.26
#